data_AF-A0A3C1BJA2-F1
#
_entry.id   AF-A0A3C1BJA2-F1
#
_cell.length_a   1.000
_cell.length_b   1.000
_cell.length_c   1.000
_cell.angle_alpha   90.00
_cell.angle_beta   90.00
_cell.angle_gamma   90.00
#
_symmetry.space_group_name_H-M   'P 1'
#
loop_
_entity.id
_entity.type
_entity.pdbx_description
1 polymer ?
#
loop_
_entity_poly.entity_id
_entity_poly.type
_entity_poly.pdbx_seq_one_letter_code
_entity_poly.pdbx_strand_id
1 'polypeptide(L)'
;MEGFGLIHLHSAGIDVGSMLMVVSYTDQQGVIHVREFNSFTESLIQLAELLQQAGVEKVAMEATGEYWKPLYSVLENHGMEMMVVNPSHYKNIAARKTDINDAQWLHQLLACDMLRNSHIATELHRELRGYLHERDICRQQKSDTLNRIQKVLTTMNIKFQHLISDIEGVAGMKLLRAISSGITDPEKLLKLISLKNLKANPEDLLSSLKGDYQENYINILGLNLSTYDFAKEQMQACEVYIEKTLQKMLNLDNPLQRKKGLVRKNQYSINLQEYLLFIFGTDLTEVEGLDEIGLLTILAITGTDMKKWPSAGHFISWLNLSPRPKISGGKVIGYQKRVSNNPATQAFRLAANSLWQSKGPMGQQYRRLAATKGSAKAIKAVARKIAVIFYNMVLKKEAYNSARIQPDLEKQKAKKIARLQKEAAKLGLTIQKAA
;
A
#
# COMPACT_ATOMS: atom_id res chain seq x y z
N MET A 1 42.48 -9.62 -8.41
CA MET A 1 41.49 -9.27 -7.36
C MET A 1 42.23 -8.86 -6.08
N GLU A 2 43.11 -7.84 -6.12
CA GLU A 2 44.00 -7.52 -4.97
C GLU A 2 43.62 -6.22 -4.21
N GLY A 3 42.52 -5.55 -4.56
CA GLY A 3 42.17 -4.24 -3.99
C GLY A 3 41.14 -4.23 -2.87
N PHE A 4 40.28 -5.24 -2.77
CA PHE A 4 39.18 -5.31 -1.78
C PHE A 4 39.17 -6.70 -1.14
N GLY A 5 39.15 -6.74 0.20
CA GLY A 5 39.01 -8.00 0.93
C GLY A 5 37.66 -8.64 0.65
N LEU A 6 37.65 -9.92 0.27
CA LEU A 6 36.43 -10.69 0.10
C LEU A 6 35.82 -11.00 1.48
N ILE A 7 34.54 -10.67 1.65
CA ILE A 7 33.77 -10.88 2.88
C ILE A 7 32.90 -12.14 2.72
N HIS A 8 32.17 -12.25 1.61
CA HIS A 8 31.28 -13.39 1.32
C HIS A 8 31.92 -14.32 0.29
N LEU A 9 32.82 -15.19 0.75
CA LEU A 9 33.59 -16.13 -0.10
C LEU A 9 32.71 -17.17 -0.80
N HIS A 10 31.63 -17.58 -0.17
CA HIS A 10 30.66 -18.54 -0.68
C HIS A 10 29.43 -17.82 -1.20
N SER A 11 29.58 -17.12 -2.32
CA SER A 11 28.52 -16.28 -2.88
C SER A 11 28.28 -16.48 -4.38
N ALA A 12 27.13 -15.99 -4.85
CA ALA A 12 26.76 -15.97 -6.24
C ALA A 12 26.03 -14.67 -6.63
N GLY A 13 26.21 -14.23 -7.87
CA GLY A 13 25.44 -13.17 -8.51
C GLY A 13 24.68 -13.74 -9.70
N ILE A 14 23.38 -13.46 -9.76
CA ILE A 14 22.50 -13.95 -10.82
C ILE A 14 21.85 -12.78 -11.52
N ASP A 15 22.08 -12.67 -12.83
CA ASP A 15 21.27 -11.84 -13.69
C ASP A 15 20.06 -12.64 -14.19
N VAL A 16 18.86 -12.12 -13.94
CA VAL A 16 17.60 -12.85 -14.14
C VAL A 16 16.83 -12.24 -15.30
N GLY A 17 16.86 -12.92 -16.45
CA GLY A 17 16.03 -12.62 -17.60
C GLY A 17 14.73 -13.42 -17.63
N SER A 18 13.86 -13.11 -18.61
CA SER A 18 12.59 -13.82 -18.79
C SER A 18 12.75 -15.24 -19.33
N MET A 19 13.75 -15.48 -20.18
CA MET A 19 14.01 -16.77 -20.84
C MET A 19 15.33 -17.40 -20.43
N LEU A 20 16.33 -16.57 -20.13
CA LEU A 20 17.69 -16.98 -19.79
C LEU A 20 18.14 -16.25 -18.53
N MET A 21 18.99 -16.91 -17.76
CA MET A 21 19.64 -16.37 -16.58
C MET A 21 21.13 -16.67 -16.68
N VAL A 22 21.94 -15.73 -16.23
CA VAL A 22 23.38 -15.95 -16.08
C VAL A 22 23.73 -15.95 -14.60
N VAL A 23 24.42 -16.99 -14.16
CA VAL A 23 24.92 -17.10 -12.80
C VAL A 23 26.44 -17.03 -12.80
N SER A 24 27.00 -16.21 -11.92
CA SER A 24 28.39 -16.29 -11.50
C SER A 24 28.45 -16.71 -10.04
N TYR A 25 29.24 -17.71 -9.69
CA TYR A 25 29.33 -18.24 -8.33
C TYR A 25 30.74 -18.71 -7.99
N THR A 26 31.07 -18.75 -6.70
CA THR A 26 32.34 -19.28 -6.19
C THR A 26 32.11 -20.68 -5.62
N ASP A 27 32.91 -21.66 -6.03
CA ASP A 27 32.86 -23.02 -5.47
C ASP A 27 33.62 -23.18 -4.15
N GLN A 28 33.62 -24.39 -3.60
CA GLN A 28 34.30 -24.71 -2.34
C GLN A 28 35.82 -24.54 -2.41
N GLN A 29 36.41 -24.57 -3.60
CA GLN A 29 37.83 -24.36 -3.84
C GLN A 29 38.18 -22.88 -4.08
N GLY A 30 37.19 -21.99 -4.04
CA GLY A 30 37.39 -20.56 -4.29
C GLY A 30 37.46 -20.20 -5.77
N VAL A 31 37.08 -21.11 -6.67
CA VAL A 31 37.10 -20.89 -8.13
C VAL A 31 35.77 -20.26 -8.56
N ILE A 32 35.87 -19.20 -9.35
CA ILE A 32 34.69 -18.52 -9.90
C ILE A 32 34.25 -19.20 -11.19
N HIS A 33 33.00 -19.60 -11.24
CA HIS A 33 32.33 -20.17 -12.41
C HIS A 33 31.31 -19.19 -12.97
N VAL A 34 31.02 -19.32 -14.27
CA VAL A 34 29.90 -18.64 -14.94
C VAL A 34 29.14 -19.65 -15.78
N ARG A 35 27.81 -19.69 -15.64
CA ARG A 35 26.94 -20.59 -16.40
C ARG A 35 25.64 -19.90 -16.80
N GLU A 36 25.08 -20.37 -17.89
CA GLU A 36 23.76 -19.96 -18.38
C GLU A 36 22.73 -21.04 -18.04
N PHE A 37 21.53 -20.59 -17.67
CA PHE A 37 20.37 -21.45 -17.43
C PHE A 37 19.16 -20.86 -18.16
N ASN A 38 18.25 -21.70 -18.62
CA ASN A 38 16.93 -21.23 -19.02
C ASN A 38 16.06 -20.96 -17.76
N SER A 39 14.92 -20.30 -17.94
CA SER A 39 14.00 -19.92 -16.85
C SER A 39 12.93 -20.97 -16.53
N PHE A 40 12.98 -22.19 -17.08
CA PHE A 40 12.05 -23.26 -16.72
C PHE A 40 12.29 -23.73 -15.27
N THR A 41 11.23 -24.16 -14.59
CA THR A 41 11.29 -24.60 -13.19
C THR A 41 12.34 -25.68 -12.94
N GLU A 42 12.49 -26.64 -13.86
CA GLU A 42 13.52 -27.68 -13.75
C GLU A 42 14.93 -27.08 -13.70
N SER A 43 15.22 -26.09 -14.55
CA SER A 43 16.51 -25.39 -14.54
C SER A 43 16.69 -24.49 -13.31
N LEU A 44 15.62 -23.94 -12.73
CA LEU A 44 15.70 -23.23 -11.45
C LEU A 44 16.13 -24.17 -10.32
N ILE A 45 15.58 -25.40 -10.29
CA ILE A 45 15.91 -26.43 -9.31
C ILE A 45 17.34 -26.91 -9.51
N GLN A 46 17.74 -27.25 -10.74
CA GLN A 46 19.10 -27.64 -11.08
C GLN A 46 20.13 -26.56 -10.69
N LEU A 47 19.79 -25.28 -10.90
CA LEU A 47 20.62 -24.17 -10.46
C LEU A 47 20.76 -24.13 -8.94
N ALA A 48 19.66 -24.31 -8.19
CA ALA A 48 19.70 -24.32 -6.74
C ALA A 48 20.53 -25.49 -6.18
N GLU A 49 20.38 -26.69 -6.74
CA GLU A 49 21.18 -27.86 -6.39
C GLU A 49 22.67 -27.64 -6.70
N LEU A 50 23.00 -27.06 -7.86
CA LEU A 50 24.37 -26.71 -8.23
C LEU A 50 24.99 -25.75 -7.22
N LEU A 51 24.28 -24.68 -6.85
CA LEU A 51 24.79 -23.69 -5.91
C LEU A 51 24.96 -24.28 -4.50
N GLN A 52 24.02 -25.13 -4.07
CA GLN A 52 24.13 -25.83 -2.80
C GLN A 52 25.33 -26.78 -2.77
N GLN A 53 25.57 -27.55 -3.84
CA GLN A 53 26.75 -28.42 -3.97
C GLN A 53 28.05 -27.61 -4.00
N ALA A 54 28.04 -26.44 -4.64
CA ALA A 54 29.17 -25.51 -4.65
C ALA A 54 29.43 -24.85 -3.28
N GLY A 55 28.55 -25.05 -2.30
CA GLY A 55 28.67 -24.49 -0.95
C GLY A 55 28.27 -23.02 -0.86
N VAL A 56 27.52 -22.49 -1.83
CA VAL A 56 27.09 -21.09 -1.86
C VAL A 56 26.10 -20.81 -0.74
N GLU A 57 26.38 -19.80 0.07
CA GLU A 57 25.55 -19.38 1.20
C GLU A 57 24.71 -18.15 0.86
N LYS A 58 25.27 -17.21 0.07
CA LYS A 58 24.63 -15.94 -0.26
C LYS A 58 24.46 -15.74 -1.75
N VAL A 59 23.27 -15.31 -2.17
CA VAL A 59 22.98 -15.08 -3.59
C VAL A 59 22.40 -13.69 -3.80
N ALA A 60 23.00 -12.92 -4.69
CA ALA A 60 22.48 -11.63 -5.15
C ALA A 60 21.75 -11.80 -6.47
N MET A 61 20.59 -11.16 -6.61
CA MET A 61 19.83 -11.10 -7.87
C MET A 61 19.25 -9.72 -8.11
N GLU A 62 19.16 -9.32 -9.37
CA GLU A 62 18.55 -8.06 -9.77
C GLU A 62 17.02 -8.15 -9.75
N ALA A 63 16.36 -7.15 -9.15
CA ALA A 63 14.90 -7.06 -9.12
C ALA A 63 14.33 -6.54 -10.46
N THR A 64 14.37 -7.37 -11.51
CA THR A 64 13.81 -7.04 -12.83
C THR A 64 12.45 -7.71 -13.03
N GLY A 65 11.39 -6.91 -13.01
CA GLY A 65 10.01 -7.41 -13.15
C GLY A 65 9.64 -8.43 -12.08
N GLU A 66 8.95 -9.48 -12.50
CA GLU A 66 8.44 -10.57 -11.64
C GLU A 66 9.32 -11.84 -11.70
N TYR A 67 10.27 -11.90 -12.65
CA TYR A 67 11.03 -13.11 -13.00
C TYR A 67 11.94 -13.62 -11.88
N TRP A 68 12.38 -12.74 -10.99
CA TRP A 68 13.21 -13.13 -9.85
C TRP A 68 12.43 -13.91 -8.78
N LYS A 69 11.08 -13.80 -8.72
CA LYS A 69 10.30 -14.40 -7.62
C LYS A 69 10.28 -15.94 -7.61
N PRO A 70 10.10 -16.64 -8.75
CA PRO A 70 10.21 -18.10 -8.79
C PRO A 70 11.59 -18.57 -8.34
N LEU A 71 12.66 -17.98 -8.87
CA LEU A 71 14.03 -18.32 -8.50
C LEU A 71 14.30 -18.07 -7.01
N TYR A 72 13.90 -16.91 -6.49
CA TYR A 72 14.01 -16.58 -5.07
C TYR A 72 13.36 -17.66 -4.19
N SER A 73 12.17 -18.13 -4.56
CA SER A 73 11.44 -19.12 -3.76
C SER A 73 12.15 -20.49 -3.79
N VAL A 74 12.68 -20.90 -4.95
CA VAL A 74 13.45 -22.14 -5.07
C VAL A 74 14.73 -22.07 -4.24
N LEU A 75 15.49 -20.97 -4.34
CA LEU A 75 16.74 -20.81 -3.59
C LEU A 75 16.51 -20.67 -2.06
N GLU A 76 15.45 -19.97 -1.64
CA GLU A 76 15.04 -19.85 -0.23
C GLU A 76 14.75 -21.23 0.37
N ASN A 77 14.07 -22.12 -0.38
CA ASN A 77 13.82 -23.50 0.05
C ASN A 77 15.08 -24.38 0.15
N HIS A 78 16.17 -24.00 -0.53
CA HIS A 78 17.47 -24.66 -0.43
C HIS A 78 18.37 -24.06 0.66
N GLY A 79 17.85 -23.11 1.46
CA GLY A 79 18.54 -22.55 2.63
C GLY A 79 19.52 -21.43 2.33
N MET A 80 19.52 -20.87 1.11
CA MET A 80 20.41 -19.77 0.72
C MET A 80 19.89 -18.40 1.21
N GLU A 81 20.80 -17.54 1.67
CA GLU A 81 20.48 -16.16 2.02
C GLU A 81 20.40 -15.30 0.76
N MET A 82 19.23 -14.71 0.53
CA MET A 82 18.94 -13.96 -0.68
C MET A 82 19.11 -12.44 -0.50
N MET A 83 19.84 -11.82 -1.43
CA MET A 83 19.96 -10.38 -1.59
C MET A 83 19.32 -9.90 -2.89
N VAL A 84 18.11 -9.34 -2.79
CA VAL A 84 17.42 -8.76 -3.95
C VAL A 84 17.85 -7.30 -4.11
N VAL A 85 18.51 -6.97 -5.20
CA VAL A 85 19.10 -5.65 -5.39
C VAL A 85 18.25 -4.80 -6.34
N ASN A 86 18.08 -3.53 -5.98
CA ASN A 86 17.47 -2.57 -6.88
C ASN A 86 18.48 -2.13 -7.96
N PRO A 87 18.17 -2.23 -9.26
CA PRO A 87 19.07 -1.85 -10.34
C PRO A 87 19.56 -0.40 -10.27
N SER A 88 18.81 0.50 -9.62
CA SER A 88 19.20 1.91 -9.48
C SER A 88 20.29 2.16 -8.43
N HIS A 89 20.62 1.17 -7.61
CA HIS A 89 21.57 1.31 -6.50
C HIS A 89 23.01 0.95 -6.86
N TYR A 90 23.22 0.23 -7.95
CA TYR A 90 24.53 -0.03 -8.51
C TYR A 90 24.49 0.28 -10.01
N LYS A 91 25.62 0.62 -10.60
CA LYS A 91 25.74 0.74 -12.05
C LYS A 91 26.93 -0.09 -12.47
N ASN A 92 26.76 -0.87 -13.53
CA ASN A 92 27.90 -1.47 -14.18
C ASN A 92 28.77 -0.34 -14.75
N ILE A 93 30.07 -0.37 -14.45
CA ILE A 93 31.05 0.62 -14.88
C ILE A 93 31.61 0.23 -16.27
N ALA A 94 31.36 -1.01 -16.71
CA ALA A 94 31.81 -1.52 -17.99
C ALA A 94 31.19 -0.76 -19.17
N ALA A 95 32.00 -0.48 -20.20
CA ALA A 95 31.58 0.20 -21.42
C ALA A 95 30.66 -0.67 -22.30
N ARG A 96 30.66 -2.01 -22.13
CA ARG A 96 29.78 -2.96 -22.83
C ARG A 96 28.99 -3.79 -21.83
N LYS A 97 27.68 -3.58 -21.83
CA LYS A 97 26.72 -4.32 -21.02
C LYS A 97 26.42 -5.68 -21.67
N THR A 98 26.64 -6.76 -20.94
CA THR A 98 26.23 -8.13 -21.29
C THR A 98 25.73 -8.82 -20.04
N ASP A 99 24.81 -9.77 -20.18
CA ASP A 99 24.21 -10.49 -19.04
C ASP A 99 25.28 -11.24 -18.22
N ILE A 100 26.33 -11.74 -18.89
CA ILE A 100 27.52 -12.31 -18.24
C ILE A 100 28.26 -11.28 -17.37
N ASN A 101 28.54 -10.10 -17.92
CA ASN A 101 29.25 -9.05 -17.18
C ASN A 101 28.42 -8.54 -16.00
N ASP A 102 27.09 -8.50 -16.15
CA ASP A 102 26.18 -8.07 -15.09
C ASP A 102 26.12 -9.10 -13.94
N ALA A 103 26.02 -10.40 -14.25
CA ALA A 103 26.07 -11.47 -13.25
C ALA A 103 27.41 -11.50 -12.49
N GLN A 104 28.54 -11.40 -13.21
CA GLN A 104 29.87 -11.33 -12.61
C GLN A 104 30.06 -10.07 -11.75
N TRP A 105 29.58 -8.92 -12.22
CA TRP A 105 29.67 -7.68 -11.47
C TRP A 105 28.82 -7.73 -10.20
N LEU A 106 27.60 -8.26 -10.29
CA LEU A 106 26.72 -8.47 -9.15
C LEU A 106 27.36 -9.41 -8.12
N HIS A 107 27.97 -10.50 -8.59
CA HIS A 107 28.71 -11.44 -7.74
C HIS A 107 29.89 -10.76 -7.03
N GLN A 108 30.71 -9.98 -7.73
CA GLN A 108 31.83 -9.25 -7.12
C GLN A 108 31.37 -8.23 -6.07
N LEU A 109 30.32 -7.47 -6.38
CA LEU A 109 29.76 -6.51 -5.43
C LEU A 109 29.20 -7.22 -4.18
N LEU A 110 28.58 -8.39 -4.35
CA LEU A 110 28.15 -9.20 -3.22
C LEU A 110 29.35 -9.68 -2.41
N ALA A 111 30.35 -10.29 -3.05
CA ALA A 111 31.51 -10.85 -2.37
C ALA A 111 32.24 -9.80 -1.51
N CYS A 112 32.22 -8.52 -1.91
CA CYS A 112 32.79 -7.39 -1.17
C CYS A 112 31.80 -6.67 -0.22
N ASP A 113 30.59 -7.18 -0.01
CA ASP A 113 29.50 -6.57 0.80
C ASP A 113 29.13 -5.12 0.38
N MET A 114 29.26 -4.83 -0.92
CA MET A 114 29.01 -3.49 -1.49
C MET A 114 27.56 -3.30 -1.99
N LEU A 115 26.71 -4.30 -1.78
CA LEU A 115 25.32 -4.29 -2.20
C LEU A 115 24.39 -3.87 -1.08
N ARG A 116 23.28 -3.25 -1.46
CA ARG A 116 22.21 -2.90 -0.54
C ARG A 116 20.98 -3.76 -0.81
N ASN A 117 20.68 -4.66 0.13
CA ASN A 117 19.50 -5.52 0.05
C ASN A 117 18.19 -4.71 0.02
N SER A 118 17.25 -5.15 -0.80
CA SER A 118 15.87 -4.69 -0.77
C SER A 118 15.09 -5.49 0.27
N HIS A 119 14.19 -4.83 0.98
CA HIS A 119 13.32 -5.52 1.93
C HIS A 119 12.36 -6.46 1.18
N ILE A 120 12.50 -7.76 1.43
CA ILE A 120 11.55 -8.79 1.02
C ILE A 120 10.78 -9.25 2.27
N ALA A 121 9.45 -9.21 2.18
CA ALA A 121 8.58 -9.73 3.24
C ALA A 121 8.60 -11.27 3.23
N THR A 122 8.28 -11.91 4.36
CA THR A 122 8.23 -13.38 4.42
C THR A 122 7.11 -13.93 3.53
N GLU A 123 7.13 -15.23 3.24
CA GLU A 123 6.19 -15.90 2.35
C GLU A 123 4.71 -15.52 2.63
N LEU A 124 4.24 -15.70 3.87
CA LEU A 124 2.86 -15.37 4.25
C LEU A 124 2.51 -13.89 4.02
N HIS A 125 3.45 -12.97 4.20
CA HIS A 125 3.21 -11.55 3.92
C HIS A 125 3.17 -11.27 2.41
N ARG A 126 3.97 -12.00 1.60
CA ARG A 126 3.92 -11.94 0.14
C ARG A 126 2.60 -12.51 -0.40
N GLU A 127 2.14 -13.64 0.14
CA GLU A 127 0.83 -14.24 -0.13
C GLU A 127 -0.29 -13.23 0.19
N LEU A 128 -0.29 -12.67 1.40
CA LEU A 128 -1.24 -11.64 1.82
C LEU A 128 -1.23 -10.45 0.86
N ARG A 129 -0.04 -9.94 0.50
CA ARG A 129 0.09 -8.82 -0.44
C ARG A 129 -0.51 -9.14 -1.82
N GLY A 130 -0.37 -10.37 -2.29
CA GLY A 130 -0.97 -10.84 -3.54
C GLY A 130 -2.50 -10.70 -3.50
N TYR A 131 -3.14 -11.28 -2.49
CA TYR A 131 -4.60 -11.21 -2.37
C TYR A 131 -5.12 -9.79 -2.12
N LEU A 132 -4.38 -8.95 -1.39
CA LEU A 132 -4.74 -7.54 -1.24
C LEU A 132 -4.69 -6.78 -2.57
N HIS A 133 -3.69 -7.08 -3.41
CA HIS A 133 -3.56 -6.47 -4.73
C HIS A 133 -4.71 -6.89 -5.65
N GLU A 134 -4.99 -8.19 -5.73
CA GLU A 134 -6.11 -8.72 -6.54
C GLU A 134 -7.45 -8.13 -6.10
N ARG A 135 -7.71 -8.07 -4.79
CA ARG A 135 -8.93 -7.42 -4.29
C ARG A 135 -9.02 -5.95 -4.69
N ASP A 136 -7.89 -5.23 -4.71
CA ASP A 136 -7.83 -3.82 -5.13
C ASP A 136 -8.17 -3.67 -6.62
N ILE A 137 -7.68 -4.57 -7.48
CA ILE A 137 -8.02 -4.65 -8.90
C ILE A 137 -9.53 -4.85 -9.07
N CYS A 138 -10.12 -5.86 -8.40
CA CYS A 138 -11.57 -6.11 -8.47
C CYS A 138 -12.37 -4.91 -7.95
N ARG A 139 -11.92 -4.24 -6.88
CA ARG A 139 -12.55 -3.01 -6.37
C ARG A 139 -12.52 -1.89 -7.41
N GLN A 140 -11.41 -1.72 -8.12
CA GLN A 140 -11.30 -0.71 -9.19
C GLN A 140 -12.22 -1.05 -10.35
N GLN A 141 -12.23 -2.30 -10.84
CA GLN A 141 -13.13 -2.78 -11.89
C GLN A 141 -14.60 -2.58 -11.52
N LYS A 142 -14.99 -2.88 -10.28
CA LYS A 142 -16.33 -2.60 -9.74
C LYS A 142 -16.68 -1.12 -9.83
N SER A 143 -15.75 -0.25 -9.43
CA SER A 143 -15.94 1.20 -9.43
C SER A 143 -16.06 1.76 -10.86
N ASP A 144 -15.21 1.29 -11.77
CA ASP A 144 -15.25 1.68 -13.18
C ASP A 144 -16.55 1.21 -13.85
N THR A 145 -17.03 0.01 -13.49
CA THR A 145 -18.31 -0.53 -13.98
C THR A 145 -19.49 0.28 -13.47
N LEU A 146 -19.48 0.74 -12.21
CA LEU A 146 -20.51 1.66 -11.70
C LEU A 146 -20.54 2.98 -12.48
N ASN A 147 -19.38 3.53 -12.85
CA ASN A 147 -19.32 4.73 -13.70
C ASN A 147 -19.92 4.48 -15.09
N ARG A 148 -19.72 3.29 -15.67
CA ARG A 148 -20.36 2.89 -16.93
C ARG A 148 -21.87 2.77 -16.78
N ILE A 149 -22.37 2.16 -15.70
CA ILE A 149 -23.80 2.09 -15.39
C ILE A 149 -24.41 3.50 -15.32
N GLN A 150 -23.76 4.42 -14.60
CA GLN A 150 -24.22 5.82 -14.53
C GLN A 150 -24.25 6.49 -15.91
N LYS A 151 -23.27 6.21 -16.77
CA LYS A 151 -23.24 6.72 -18.14
C LYS A 151 -24.42 6.19 -18.96
N VAL A 152 -24.73 4.90 -18.87
CA VAL A 152 -25.88 4.29 -19.54
C VAL A 152 -27.18 4.95 -19.08
N LEU A 153 -27.39 5.09 -17.77
CA LEU A 153 -28.57 5.77 -17.21
C LEU A 153 -28.69 7.22 -17.70
N THR A 154 -27.55 7.93 -17.81
CA THR A 154 -27.52 9.29 -18.33
C THR A 154 -27.92 9.33 -19.81
N THR A 155 -27.46 8.38 -20.62
CA THR A 155 -27.85 8.24 -22.03
C THR A 155 -29.33 7.90 -22.18
N MET A 156 -29.88 7.05 -21.31
CA MET A 156 -31.33 6.79 -21.22
C MET A 156 -32.13 7.99 -20.68
N ASN A 157 -31.46 9.10 -20.35
CA ASN A 157 -32.05 10.29 -19.72
C ASN A 157 -32.76 10.03 -18.37
N ILE A 158 -32.40 8.95 -17.67
CA ILE A 158 -32.93 8.63 -16.34
C ILE A 158 -32.17 9.43 -15.29
N LYS A 159 -32.87 10.25 -14.50
CA LYS A 159 -32.27 11.10 -13.46
C LYS A 159 -32.08 10.34 -12.14
N PHE A 160 -31.32 9.25 -12.20
CA PHE A 160 -31.09 8.33 -11.08
C PHE A 160 -30.57 9.02 -9.81
N GLN A 161 -29.75 10.07 -9.98
CA GLN A 161 -29.16 10.84 -8.87
C GLN A 161 -30.21 11.59 -8.03
N HIS A 162 -31.38 11.90 -8.60
CA HIS A 162 -32.49 12.51 -7.86
C HIS A 162 -33.26 11.48 -7.02
N LEU A 163 -33.25 10.23 -7.48
CA LEU A 163 -33.97 9.12 -6.86
C LEU A 163 -33.20 8.54 -5.69
N ILE A 164 -31.91 8.27 -5.87
CA ILE A 164 -31.12 7.52 -4.90
C ILE A 164 -29.72 8.12 -4.80
N SER A 165 -29.34 8.53 -3.58
CA SER A 165 -28.01 9.06 -3.29
C SER A 165 -26.90 8.00 -3.42
N ASP A 166 -27.29 6.74 -3.22
CA ASP A 166 -26.43 5.57 -3.30
C ASP A 166 -26.92 4.56 -4.34
N ILE A 167 -26.37 4.62 -5.54
CA ILE A 167 -26.64 3.67 -6.63
C ILE A 167 -26.29 2.21 -6.28
N GLU A 168 -25.35 2.01 -5.38
CA GLU A 168 -24.89 0.69 -4.94
C GLU A 168 -25.72 0.12 -3.79
N GLY A 169 -26.60 0.94 -3.20
CA GLY A 169 -27.49 0.53 -2.12
C GLY A 169 -28.55 -0.47 -2.58
N VAL A 170 -29.22 -1.12 -1.62
CA VAL A 170 -30.24 -2.16 -1.88
C VAL A 170 -31.34 -1.64 -2.82
N ALA A 171 -31.85 -0.43 -2.58
CA ALA A 171 -32.86 0.19 -3.43
C ALA A 171 -32.33 0.50 -4.84
N GLY A 172 -31.09 1.00 -4.93
CA GLY A 172 -30.44 1.34 -6.19
C GLY A 172 -30.27 0.12 -7.07
N MET A 173 -29.66 -0.93 -6.52
CA MET A 173 -29.49 -2.20 -7.21
C MET A 173 -30.82 -2.84 -7.60
N LYS A 174 -31.85 -2.79 -6.74
CA LYS A 174 -33.17 -3.32 -7.07
C LYS A 174 -33.78 -2.62 -8.31
N LEU A 175 -33.68 -1.30 -8.40
CA LEU A 175 -34.15 -0.57 -9.58
C LEU A 175 -33.34 -0.91 -10.83
N LEU A 176 -32.01 -0.92 -10.73
CA LEU A 176 -31.15 -1.24 -11.87
C LEU A 176 -31.46 -2.62 -12.44
N ARG A 177 -31.67 -3.60 -11.57
CA ARG A 177 -32.03 -4.98 -11.95
C ARG A 177 -33.40 -5.03 -12.63
N ALA A 178 -34.38 -4.31 -12.10
CA ALA A 178 -35.72 -4.21 -12.70
C ALA A 178 -35.68 -3.58 -14.10
N ILE A 179 -34.91 -2.51 -14.28
CA ILE A 179 -34.72 -1.88 -15.60
C ILE A 179 -34.04 -2.88 -16.54
N SER A 180 -32.98 -3.56 -16.08
CA SER A 180 -32.26 -4.54 -16.90
C SER A 180 -33.10 -5.77 -17.27
N SER A 181 -34.14 -6.09 -16.49
CA SER A 181 -35.10 -7.15 -16.82
C SER A 181 -36.24 -6.68 -17.73
N GLY A 182 -36.15 -5.47 -18.28
CA GLY A 182 -37.12 -4.92 -19.23
C GLY A 182 -38.29 -4.16 -18.60
N ILE A 183 -38.27 -3.86 -17.29
CA ILE A 183 -39.31 -3.02 -16.68
C ILE A 183 -39.02 -1.56 -17.01
N THR A 184 -39.87 -0.95 -17.85
CA THR A 184 -39.71 0.43 -18.33
C THR A 184 -40.74 1.40 -17.75
N ASP A 185 -41.82 0.88 -17.17
CA ASP A 185 -42.91 1.66 -16.59
C ASP A 185 -42.45 2.36 -15.29
N PRO A 186 -42.40 3.71 -15.27
CA PRO A 186 -41.96 4.49 -14.12
C PRO A 186 -42.76 4.20 -12.83
N GLU A 187 -44.07 3.93 -12.94
CA GLU A 187 -44.90 3.66 -11.77
C GLU A 187 -44.56 2.31 -11.14
N LYS A 188 -44.32 1.29 -11.97
CA LYS A 188 -43.88 -0.03 -11.50
C LYS A 188 -42.52 0.07 -10.83
N LEU A 189 -41.58 0.80 -11.44
CA LEU A 189 -40.25 1.02 -10.87
C LEU A 189 -40.33 1.75 -9.53
N LEU A 190 -41.12 2.81 -9.42
CA LEU A 190 -41.24 3.60 -8.19
C LEU A 190 -41.83 2.77 -7.03
N LYS A 191 -42.76 1.85 -7.31
CA LYS A 191 -43.31 0.91 -6.31
C LYS A 191 -42.28 -0.06 -5.74
N LEU A 192 -41.12 -0.25 -6.38
CA LEU A 192 -40.07 -1.15 -5.90
C LEU A 192 -39.24 -0.56 -4.76
N ILE A 193 -39.25 0.76 -4.58
CA ILE A 193 -38.44 1.47 -3.59
C ILE A 193 -39.30 2.09 -2.48
N SER A 194 -38.75 2.17 -1.27
CA SER A 194 -39.41 2.84 -0.15
C SER A 194 -39.28 4.36 -0.29
N LEU A 195 -40.41 5.05 -0.38
CA LEU A 195 -40.45 6.52 -0.49
C LEU A 195 -40.15 7.24 0.82
N LYS A 196 -40.17 6.55 1.98
CA LYS A 196 -40.08 7.17 3.32
C LYS A 196 -38.81 8.00 3.56
N ASN A 197 -37.73 7.71 2.82
CA ASN A 197 -36.43 8.36 3.00
C ASN A 197 -36.04 9.27 1.83
N LEU A 198 -36.95 9.48 0.86
CA LEU A 198 -36.70 10.30 -0.31
C LEU A 198 -37.18 11.73 -0.04
N LYS A 199 -36.33 12.71 -0.33
CA LYS A 199 -36.61 14.14 -0.10
C LYS A 199 -37.42 14.79 -1.22
N ALA A 200 -37.44 14.19 -2.40
CA ALA A 200 -38.17 14.71 -3.56
C ALA A 200 -39.65 14.32 -3.51
N ASN A 201 -40.50 15.14 -4.11
CA ASN A 201 -41.93 14.84 -4.19
C ASN A 201 -42.19 13.64 -5.14
N PRO A 202 -43.33 12.93 -5.00
CA PRO A 202 -43.63 11.76 -5.83
C PRO A 202 -43.64 12.01 -7.34
N GLU A 203 -44.04 13.21 -7.78
CA GLU A 203 -44.12 13.58 -9.20
C GLU A 203 -42.73 13.74 -9.84
N ASP A 204 -41.81 14.36 -9.12
CA ASP A 204 -40.41 14.52 -9.52
C ASP A 204 -39.69 13.17 -9.56
N LEU A 205 -40.00 12.28 -8.62
CA LEU A 205 -39.47 10.91 -8.61
C LEU A 205 -39.97 10.12 -9.82
N LEU A 206 -41.26 10.19 -10.12
CA LEU A 206 -41.82 9.54 -11.30
C LEU A 206 -41.25 10.13 -12.59
N SER A 207 -41.11 11.44 -12.67
CA SER A 207 -40.50 12.13 -13.82
C SER A 207 -39.01 11.79 -13.98
N SER A 208 -38.29 11.56 -12.89
CA SER A 208 -36.87 11.15 -12.91
C SER A 208 -36.66 9.74 -13.48
N LEU A 209 -37.70 8.90 -13.44
CA LEU A 209 -37.71 7.55 -14.03
C LEU A 209 -38.23 7.54 -15.47
N LYS A 210 -38.78 8.65 -15.99
CA LYS A 210 -39.09 8.77 -17.41
C LYS A 210 -37.77 8.92 -18.19
N GLY A 211 -37.63 8.15 -19.26
CA GLY A 211 -36.41 8.08 -20.04
C GLY A 211 -36.59 7.30 -21.34
N ASP A 212 -35.51 7.20 -22.10
CA ASP A 212 -35.42 6.43 -23.33
C ASP A 212 -34.95 5.01 -23.04
N TYR A 213 -35.91 4.08 -22.98
CA TYR A 213 -35.69 2.67 -22.63
C TYR A 213 -35.46 1.81 -23.88
N GLN A 214 -34.58 2.23 -24.78
CA GLN A 214 -34.21 1.42 -25.94
C GLN A 214 -33.57 0.09 -25.50
N GLU A 215 -33.84 -0.96 -26.26
CA GLU A 215 -33.40 -2.32 -25.98
C GLU A 215 -31.87 -2.42 -25.85
N ASN A 216 -31.11 -1.72 -26.71
CA ASN A 216 -29.66 -1.66 -26.63
C ASN A 216 -29.16 -1.11 -25.28
N TYR A 217 -29.77 -0.06 -24.72
CA TYR A 217 -29.36 0.50 -23.43
C TYR A 217 -29.70 -0.44 -22.26
N ILE A 218 -30.87 -1.10 -22.30
CA ILE A 218 -31.26 -2.11 -21.32
C ILE A 218 -30.27 -3.27 -21.34
N ASN A 219 -29.90 -3.76 -22.52
CA ASN A 219 -28.94 -4.84 -22.69
C ASN A 219 -27.55 -4.45 -22.17
N ILE A 220 -27.06 -3.25 -22.52
CA ILE A 220 -25.77 -2.74 -22.02
C ILE A 220 -25.81 -2.57 -20.50
N LEU A 221 -26.92 -2.11 -19.92
CA LEU A 221 -27.10 -2.02 -18.47
C LEU A 221 -26.97 -3.40 -17.82
N GLY A 222 -27.64 -4.41 -18.37
CA GLY A 222 -27.56 -5.81 -17.93
C GLY A 222 -26.12 -6.35 -17.94
N LEU A 223 -25.38 -6.15 -19.03
CA LEU A 223 -23.97 -6.58 -19.13
C LEU A 223 -23.07 -5.93 -18.07
N ASN A 224 -23.24 -4.63 -17.83
CA ASN A 224 -22.48 -3.93 -16.79
C ASN A 224 -22.89 -4.39 -15.39
N LEU A 225 -24.16 -4.68 -15.15
CA LEU A 225 -24.65 -5.21 -13.88
C LEU A 225 -24.08 -6.60 -13.56
N SER A 226 -23.97 -7.49 -14.56
CA SER A 226 -23.30 -8.78 -14.39
C SER A 226 -21.80 -8.62 -14.12
N THR A 227 -21.14 -7.69 -14.81
CA THR A 227 -19.71 -7.37 -14.57
C THR A 227 -19.49 -6.85 -13.16
N TYR A 228 -20.41 -6.01 -12.67
CA TYR A 228 -20.38 -5.50 -11.30
C TYR A 228 -20.50 -6.62 -10.27
N ASP A 229 -21.45 -7.56 -10.45
CA ASP A 229 -21.62 -8.70 -9.55
C ASP A 229 -20.38 -9.59 -9.53
N PHE A 230 -19.85 -9.92 -10.71
CA PHE A 230 -18.64 -10.72 -10.83
C PHE A 230 -17.47 -10.09 -10.07
N ALA A 231 -17.20 -8.80 -10.27
CA ALA A 231 -16.14 -8.10 -9.54
C ALA A 231 -16.35 -8.13 -8.02
N LYS A 232 -17.61 -8.02 -7.57
CA LYS A 232 -17.98 -8.09 -6.14
C LYS A 232 -17.78 -9.50 -5.56
N GLU A 233 -18.13 -10.54 -6.29
CA GLU A 233 -17.89 -11.94 -5.91
C GLU A 233 -16.39 -12.24 -5.82
N GLN A 234 -15.59 -11.77 -6.79
CA GLN A 234 -14.13 -11.92 -6.74
C GLN A 234 -13.51 -11.19 -5.55
N MET A 235 -14.02 -10.00 -5.19
CA MET A 235 -13.60 -9.31 -3.96
C MET A 235 -13.87 -10.17 -2.72
N GLN A 236 -15.04 -10.81 -2.63
CA GLN A 236 -15.39 -11.69 -1.51
C GLN A 236 -14.53 -12.95 -1.47
N ALA A 237 -14.23 -13.55 -2.62
CA ALA A 237 -13.28 -14.66 -2.71
C ALA A 237 -11.89 -14.28 -2.20
N CYS A 238 -11.39 -13.09 -2.57
CA CYS A 238 -10.14 -12.56 -2.05
C CYS A 238 -10.17 -12.37 -0.53
N GLU A 239 -11.29 -11.93 0.05
CA GLU A 239 -11.44 -11.82 1.51
C GLU A 239 -11.30 -13.18 2.21
N VAL A 240 -11.87 -14.25 1.64
CA VAL A 240 -11.69 -15.61 2.19
C VAL A 240 -10.23 -16.02 2.19
N TYR A 241 -9.48 -15.75 1.11
CA TYR A 241 -8.05 -16.05 1.07
C TYR A 241 -7.24 -15.21 2.05
N ILE A 242 -7.53 -13.92 2.16
CA ILE A 242 -6.92 -13.03 3.14
C ILE A 242 -7.12 -13.55 4.55
N GLU A 243 -8.35 -13.94 4.92
CA GLU A 243 -8.62 -14.47 6.26
C GLU A 243 -7.85 -15.77 6.52
N LYS A 244 -7.79 -16.68 5.55
CA LYS A 244 -6.98 -17.91 5.65
C LYS A 244 -5.49 -17.60 5.84
N THR A 245 -4.93 -16.62 5.12
CA THR A 245 -3.53 -16.24 5.31
C THR A 245 -3.31 -15.64 6.70
N LEU A 246 -4.24 -14.84 7.22
CA LEU A 246 -4.17 -14.30 8.60
C LEU A 246 -4.26 -15.41 9.66
N GLN A 247 -5.11 -16.43 9.44
CA GLN A 247 -5.18 -17.62 10.29
C GLN A 247 -3.85 -18.39 10.30
N LYS A 248 -3.23 -18.61 9.14
CA LYS A 248 -1.89 -19.23 9.04
C LYS A 248 -0.84 -18.42 9.81
N MET A 249 -0.86 -17.09 9.72
CA MET A 249 0.07 -16.22 10.45
C MET A 249 -0.06 -16.37 11.98
N LEU A 250 -1.25 -16.70 12.47
CA LEU A 250 -1.54 -16.89 13.90
C LEU A 250 -1.58 -18.36 14.34
N ASN A 251 -1.35 -19.32 13.42
CA ASN A 251 -1.55 -20.75 13.64
C ASN A 251 -2.94 -21.09 14.22
N LEU A 252 -4.00 -20.51 13.64
CA LEU A 252 -5.38 -20.76 14.02
C LEU A 252 -6.05 -21.76 13.07
N ASP A 253 -6.73 -22.76 13.62
CA ASP A 253 -7.54 -23.72 12.83
C ASP A 253 -8.90 -23.13 12.40
N ASN A 254 -9.43 -22.19 13.19
CA ASN A 254 -10.76 -21.63 13.01
C ASN A 254 -10.71 -20.10 12.91
N PRO A 255 -11.63 -19.47 12.16
CA PRO A 255 -11.73 -18.02 12.08
C PRO A 255 -12.08 -17.40 13.44
N LEU A 256 -11.53 -16.21 13.68
CA LEU A 256 -11.97 -15.35 14.76
C LEU A 256 -13.43 -14.90 14.55
N GLN A 257 -14.06 -14.38 15.61
CA GLN A 257 -15.45 -13.95 15.53
C GLN A 257 -15.63 -12.87 14.46
N ARG A 258 -16.64 -13.02 13.60
CA ARG A 258 -16.97 -12.02 12.58
C ARG A 258 -17.30 -10.68 13.20
N LYS A 259 -17.02 -9.62 12.43
CA LYS A 259 -17.32 -8.24 12.82
C LYS A 259 -18.80 -8.10 13.15
N LYS A 260 -19.11 -7.56 14.34
CA LYS A 260 -20.49 -7.28 14.75
C LYS A 260 -20.95 -5.97 14.09
N GLY A 261 -22.07 -6.02 13.36
CA GLY A 261 -22.72 -4.85 12.77
C GLY A 261 -22.64 -4.74 11.25
N LEU A 262 -23.11 -3.60 10.72
CA LEU A 262 -23.17 -3.33 9.28
C LEU A 262 -21.77 -3.05 8.72
N VAL A 263 -21.37 -3.81 7.70
CA VAL A 263 -20.12 -3.59 6.95
C VAL A 263 -20.34 -2.44 5.98
N ARG A 264 -19.51 -1.39 6.07
CA ARG A 264 -19.57 -0.27 5.12
C ARG A 264 -19.02 -0.70 3.77
N LYS A 265 -19.38 0.03 2.71
CA LYS A 265 -18.89 -0.24 1.36
C LYS A 265 -17.38 -0.35 1.28
N ASN A 266 -16.92 -1.31 0.49
CA ASN A 266 -15.51 -1.61 0.24
C ASN A 266 -14.70 -2.00 1.50
N GLN A 267 -15.31 -2.07 2.69
CA GLN A 267 -14.69 -2.64 3.88
C GLN A 267 -14.73 -4.16 3.83
N TYR A 268 -13.88 -4.77 4.66
CA TYR A 268 -13.82 -6.21 4.82
C TYR A 268 -14.95 -6.69 5.72
N SER A 269 -15.48 -7.86 5.40
CA SER A 269 -16.44 -8.58 6.25
C SER A 269 -15.78 -9.28 7.45
N ILE A 270 -14.46 -9.44 7.39
CA ILE A 270 -13.59 -10.05 8.40
C ILE A 270 -13.42 -9.11 9.60
N ASN A 271 -13.26 -9.67 10.80
CA ASN A 271 -12.87 -8.91 11.98
C ASN A 271 -11.36 -8.59 11.98
N LEU A 272 -10.95 -7.70 11.07
CA LEU A 272 -9.55 -7.35 10.90
C LEU A 272 -8.91 -6.78 12.16
N GLN A 273 -9.66 -6.02 12.98
CA GLN A 273 -9.11 -5.42 14.19
C GLN A 273 -8.51 -6.48 15.13
N GLU A 274 -9.22 -7.59 15.35
CA GLU A 274 -8.78 -8.66 16.25
C GLU A 274 -7.57 -9.42 15.70
N TYR A 275 -7.59 -9.78 14.40
CA TYR A 275 -6.42 -10.39 13.75
C TYR A 275 -5.18 -9.47 13.83
N LEU A 276 -5.34 -8.18 13.53
CA LEU A 276 -4.24 -7.21 13.55
C LEU A 276 -3.71 -7.00 14.98
N LEU A 277 -4.59 -6.96 15.98
CA LEU A 277 -4.20 -6.90 17.39
C LEU A 277 -3.32 -8.09 17.78
N PHE A 278 -3.72 -9.31 17.46
CA PHE A 278 -2.93 -10.50 17.78
C PHE A 278 -1.61 -10.57 17.02
N ILE A 279 -1.60 -10.19 15.73
CA ILE A 279 -0.39 -10.22 14.91
C ILE A 279 0.63 -9.16 15.37
N PHE A 280 0.20 -7.93 15.64
CA PHE A 280 1.10 -6.86 16.07
C PHE A 280 1.39 -6.87 17.57
N GLY A 281 0.53 -7.51 18.38
CA GLY A 281 0.61 -7.52 19.84
C GLY A 281 0.17 -6.22 20.52
N THR A 282 -0.39 -5.26 19.78
CA THR A 282 -0.86 -3.96 20.29
C THR A 282 -1.92 -3.39 19.34
N ASP A 283 -2.91 -2.65 19.86
CA ASP A 283 -3.95 -2.06 19.02
C ASP A 283 -3.45 -0.77 18.36
N LEU A 284 -3.08 -0.89 17.08
CA LEU A 284 -2.63 0.25 16.28
C LEU A 284 -3.77 1.14 15.77
N THR A 285 -5.04 0.70 15.88
CA THR A 285 -6.20 1.51 15.47
C THR A 285 -6.46 2.68 16.43
N GLU A 286 -5.89 2.64 17.64
CA GLU A 286 -5.90 3.77 18.59
C GLU A 286 -5.10 4.98 18.10
N VAL A 287 -4.15 4.77 17.17
CA VAL A 287 -3.38 5.85 16.58
C VAL A 287 -4.25 6.64 15.61
N GLU A 288 -4.43 7.92 15.90
CA GLU A 288 -5.18 8.85 15.03
C GLU A 288 -4.83 8.68 13.54
N GLY A 289 -5.82 8.27 12.75
CA GLY A 289 -5.75 8.19 11.29
C GLY A 289 -5.42 6.80 10.75
N LEU A 290 -4.87 5.88 11.56
CA LEU A 290 -4.68 4.49 11.15
C LEU A 290 -6.02 3.73 11.21
N ASP A 291 -6.33 3.02 10.14
CA ASP A 291 -7.51 2.17 10.02
C ASP A 291 -7.12 0.72 9.73
N GLU A 292 -8.06 -0.21 9.91
CA GLU A 292 -7.85 -1.65 9.69
C GLU A 292 -7.27 -1.96 8.29
N ILE A 293 -7.76 -1.26 7.25
CA ILE A 293 -7.35 -1.48 5.85
C ILE A 293 -5.91 -1.00 5.62
N GLY A 294 -5.58 0.19 6.11
CA GLY A 294 -4.23 0.73 6.06
C GLY A 294 -3.24 -0.15 6.82
N LEU A 295 -3.62 -0.63 8.00
CA LEU A 295 -2.81 -1.54 8.81
C LEU A 295 -2.58 -2.89 8.12
N LEU A 296 -3.61 -3.48 7.53
CA LEU A 296 -3.48 -4.73 6.76
C LEU A 296 -2.52 -4.55 5.57
N THR A 297 -2.57 -3.41 4.90
CA THR A 297 -1.64 -3.05 3.81
C THR A 297 -0.21 -2.88 4.34
N ILE A 298 -0.03 -2.22 5.49
CA ILE A 298 1.28 -2.04 6.11
C ILE A 298 1.85 -3.39 6.54
N LEU A 299 1.04 -4.27 7.14
CA LEU A 299 1.42 -5.62 7.55
C LEU A 299 1.97 -6.41 6.36
N ALA A 300 1.21 -6.50 5.27
CA ALA A 300 1.59 -7.25 4.08
C ALA A 300 2.92 -6.79 3.44
N ILE A 301 3.29 -5.53 3.64
CA ILE A 301 4.49 -4.92 3.06
C ILE A 301 5.68 -4.97 4.02
N THR A 302 5.46 -4.66 5.29
CA THR A 302 6.54 -4.47 6.28
C THR A 302 6.81 -5.73 7.09
N GLY A 303 5.80 -6.57 7.28
CA GLY A 303 5.81 -7.63 8.28
C GLY A 303 5.75 -7.08 9.71
N THR A 304 6.03 -7.94 10.68
CA THR A 304 6.03 -7.59 12.11
C THR A 304 7.44 -7.30 12.66
N ASP A 305 8.49 -7.78 11.99
CA ASP A 305 9.86 -7.57 12.43
C ASP A 305 10.39 -6.18 12.05
N MET A 306 10.31 -5.25 12.99
CA MET A 306 10.83 -3.90 12.83
C MET A 306 12.36 -3.81 12.97
N LYS A 307 13.06 -4.87 13.44
CA LYS A 307 14.52 -4.87 13.59
C LYS A 307 15.25 -4.81 12.25
N LYS A 308 14.57 -5.17 11.15
CA LYS A 308 15.02 -4.96 9.77
C LYS A 308 15.43 -3.52 9.47
N TRP A 309 14.86 -2.55 10.19
CA TRP A 309 15.34 -1.17 10.18
C TRP A 309 16.00 -0.85 11.53
N PRO A 310 17.30 -0.48 11.56
CA PRO A 310 18.02 -0.24 12.82
C PRO A 310 17.41 0.88 13.69
N SER A 311 16.66 1.80 13.08
CA SER A 311 15.93 2.83 13.81
C SER A 311 14.69 3.30 13.05
N ALA A 312 13.78 3.98 13.73
CA ALA A 312 12.63 4.63 13.11
C ALA A 312 13.05 5.58 11.96
N GLY A 313 14.23 6.20 12.06
CA GLY A 313 14.77 7.04 10.99
C GLY A 313 15.04 6.27 9.70
N HIS A 314 15.57 5.05 9.80
CA HIS A 314 15.78 4.14 8.67
C HIS A 314 14.44 3.71 8.06
N PHE A 315 13.46 3.36 8.90
CA PHE A 315 12.11 2.99 8.45
C PHE A 315 11.42 4.12 7.67
N ILE A 316 11.43 5.34 8.19
CA ILE A 316 10.88 6.53 7.52
C ILE A 316 11.60 6.81 6.19
N SER A 317 12.92 6.63 6.16
CA SER A 317 13.72 6.87 4.96
C SER A 317 13.40 5.87 3.85
N TRP A 318 13.21 4.60 4.23
CA TRP A 318 12.76 3.53 3.36
C TRP A 318 11.34 3.79 2.81
N LEU A 319 10.42 4.27 3.64
CA LEU A 319 9.09 4.73 3.23
C LEU A 319 9.10 6.01 2.36
N ASN A 320 10.27 6.62 2.09
CA ASN A 320 10.40 7.92 1.41
C ASN A 320 9.64 9.07 2.08
N LEU A 321 9.35 8.96 3.38
CA LEU A 321 8.67 9.98 4.19
C LEU A 321 9.65 11.02 4.77
N SER A 322 10.96 10.76 4.73
CA SER A 322 12.00 11.72 5.11
C SER A 322 12.19 12.82 4.05
N PRO A 323 12.53 14.06 4.45
CA PRO A 323 13.08 15.04 3.54
C PRO A 323 14.47 14.60 3.08
N ARG A 324 14.83 14.91 1.83
CA ARG A 324 16.15 14.61 1.26
C ARG A 324 16.80 15.90 0.76
N PRO A 325 17.50 16.63 1.65
CA PRO A 325 18.19 17.84 1.26
C PRO A 325 19.33 17.50 0.29
N LYS A 326 19.50 18.31 -0.75
CA LYS A 326 20.71 18.34 -1.56
C LYS A 326 21.70 19.23 -0.83
N ILE A 327 22.86 18.68 -0.48
CA ILE A 327 23.90 19.39 0.28
C ILE A 327 25.11 19.54 -0.63
N SER A 328 25.62 20.77 -0.76
CA SER A 328 26.88 21.08 -1.45
C SER A 328 27.67 22.08 -0.59
N GLY A 329 28.96 21.84 -0.38
CA GLY A 329 29.80 22.68 0.49
C GLY A 329 29.23 22.87 1.90
N GLY A 330 28.54 21.85 2.45
CA GLY A 330 27.88 21.92 3.76
C GLY A 330 26.57 22.71 3.81
N LYS A 331 26.14 23.36 2.71
CA LYS A 331 24.89 24.12 2.64
C LYS A 331 23.78 23.35 1.93
N VAL A 332 22.56 23.49 2.42
CA VAL A 332 21.37 22.92 1.77
C VAL A 332 21.00 23.78 0.56
N ILE A 333 21.25 23.25 -0.64
CA ILE A 333 20.99 23.93 -1.93
C ILE A 333 19.61 23.58 -2.52
N GLY A 334 18.90 22.61 -1.93
CA GLY A 334 17.57 22.23 -2.39
C GLY A 334 17.10 20.92 -1.79
N TYR A 335 16.05 20.33 -2.38
CA TYR A 335 15.52 19.04 -1.96
C TYR A 335 15.28 18.15 -3.18
N GLN A 336 15.67 16.87 -3.07
CA GLN A 336 15.37 15.88 -4.09
C GLN A 336 13.92 15.40 -3.95
N LYS A 337 13.17 15.43 -5.05
CA LYS A 337 11.86 14.78 -5.13
C LYS A 337 12.07 13.30 -5.48
N ARG A 338 11.35 12.40 -4.80
CA ARG A 338 11.21 11.00 -5.18
C ARG A 338 9.73 10.64 -5.13
N VAL A 339 9.27 9.96 -6.18
CA VAL A 339 7.98 9.30 -6.19
C VAL A 339 8.17 7.94 -5.52
N SER A 340 7.17 7.49 -4.76
CA SER A 340 7.19 6.17 -4.12
C SER A 340 5.91 5.44 -4.47
N ASN A 341 6.07 4.26 -5.04
CA ASN A 341 4.97 3.35 -5.37
C ASN A 341 4.75 2.31 -4.24
N ASN A 342 5.38 2.52 -3.07
CA ASN A 342 5.25 1.61 -1.93
C ASN A 342 3.83 1.74 -1.32
N PRO A 343 3.02 0.67 -1.28
CA PRO A 343 1.67 0.71 -0.71
C PRO A 343 1.64 1.12 0.76
N ALA A 344 2.61 0.70 1.57
CA ALA A 344 2.70 1.11 2.98
C ALA A 344 2.92 2.62 3.11
N THR A 345 3.75 3.22 2.23
CA THR A 345 3.92 4.68 2.18
C THR A 345 2.60 5.38 1.87
N GLN A 346 1.79 4.85 0.93
CA GLN A 346 0.49 5.43 0.61
C GLN A 346 -0.51 5.25 1.76
N ALA A 347 -0.52 4.10 2.44
CA ALA A 347 -1.35 3.86 3.63
C ALA A 347 -1.07 4.93 4.72
N PHE A 348 0.19 5.18 5.06
CA PHE A 348 0.53 6.24 6.02
C PHE A 348 0.15 7.65 5.55
N ARG A 349 0.22 7.92 4.24
CA ARG A 349 -0.21 9.21 3.67
C ARG A 349 -1.72 9.38 3.69
N LEU A 350 -2.48 8.31 3.41
CA LEU A 350 -3.95 8.30 3.51
C LEU A 350 -4.39 8.50 4.96
N ALA A 351 -3.74 7.81 5.90
CA ALA A 351 -3.94 8.01 7.33
C ALA A 351 -3.69 9.46 7.75
N ALA A 352 -2.62 10.09 7.25
CA ALA A 352 -2.35 11.49 7.52
C ALA A 352 -3.36 12.45 6.86
N ASN A 353 -3.86 12.11 5.67
CA ASN A 353 -4.81 12.92 4.93
C ASN A 353 -6.21 12.91 5.58
N SER A 354 -6.62 11.79 6.17
CA SER A 354 -7.93 11.67 6.86
C SER A 354 -8.04 12.60 8.08
N LEU A 355 -6.90 13.04 8.64
CA LEU A 355 -6.84 13.88 9.84
C LEU A 355 -7.13 15.36 9.62
N TRP A 356 -7.42 15.79 8.39
CA TRP A 356 -7.63 17.21 8.09
C TRP A 356 -8.75 17.85 8.94
N GLN A 357 -9.81 17.10 9.23
CA GLN A 357 -10.92 17.48 10.13
C GLN A 357 -10.78 16.98 11.58
N SER A 358 -9.80 16.11 11.88
CA SER A 358 -9.67 15.52 13.24
C SER A 358 -9.44 16.61 14.29
N LYS A 359 -10.23 16.59 15.37
CA LYS A 359 -10.05 17.50 16.51
C LYS A 359 -8.88 17.10 17.42
N GLY A 360 -8.30 15.91 17.22
CA GLY A 360 -7.20 15.41 18.02
C GLY A 360 -5.84 16.09 17.75
N PRO A 361 -4.83 15.80 18.59
CA PRO A 361 -3.47 16.30 18.45
C PRO A 361 -2.86 16.18 17.04
N MET A 362 -3.05 15.05 16.36
CA MET A 362 -2.47 14.86 15.02
C MET A 362 -3.18 15.72 13.97
N GLY A 363 -4.50 15.85 14.07
CA GLY A 363 -5.28 16.76 13.22
C GLY A 363 -4.92 18.24 13.42
N GLN A 364 -4.69 18.66 14.67
CA GLN A 364 -4.21 20.02 14.95
C GLN A 364 -2.82 20.27 14.32
N GLN A 365 -1.91 19.29 14.45
CA GLN A 365 -0.60 19.37 13.81
C GLN A 365 -0.70 19.45 12.29
N TYR A 366 -1.59 18.64 11.68
CA TYR A 366 -1.88 18.69 10.25
C TYR A 366 -2.32 20.10 9.83
N ARG A 367 -3.38 20.64 10.44
CA ARG A 367 -3.93 21.96 10.06
C ARG A 367 -2.90 23.08 10.18
N ARG A 368 -2.09 23.07 11.25
CA ARG A 368 -1.01 24.05 11.43
C ARG A 368 0.03 23.98 10.31
N LEU A 369 0.43 22.77 9.93
CA LEU A 369 1.40 22.58 8.85
C LEU A 369 0.78 22.90 7.49
N ALA A 370 -0.49 22.55 7.26
CA ALA A 370 -1.18 22.84 6.02
C ALA A 370 -1.33 24.35 5.80
N ALA A 371 -1.71 25.09 6.85
CA ALA A 371 -1.83 26.55 6.81
C ALA A 371 -0.51 27.28 6.53
N THR A 372 0.64 26.69 6.89
CA THR A 372 1.96 27.34 6.74
C THR A 372 2.79 26.83 5.57
N LYS A 373 2.63 25.56 5.18
CA LYS A 373 3.48 24.87 4.20
C LYS A 373 2.70 24.24 3.05
N GLY A 374 1.36 24.27 3.08
CA GLY A 374 0.48 23.61 2.14
C GLY A 374 0.19 22.14 2.52
N SER A 375 -0.94 21.63 2.03
CA SER A 375 -1.47 20.30 2.34
C SER A 375 -0.47 19.17 2.05
N ALA A 376 0.16 19.15 0.88
CA ALA A 376 1.07 18.08 0.49
C ALA A 376 2.26 17.89 1.47
N LYS A 377 2.83 19.00 1.97
CA LYS A 377 3.92 18.96 2.97
C LYS A 377 3.39 18.56 4.35
N ALA A 378 2.17 18.97 4.71
CA ALA A 378 1.52 18.56 5.94
C ALA A 378 1.27 17.05 5.98
N ILE A 379 0.69 16.48 4.91
CA ILE A 379 0.46 15.03 4.76
C ILE A 379 1.76 14.26 5.00
N LYS A 380 2.85 14.62 4.30
CA LYS A 380 4.14 13.92 4.43
C LYS A 380 4.71 14.00 5.85
N ALA A 381 4.62 15.17 6.49
CA ALA A 381 5.14 15.38 7.84
C ALA A 381 4.33 14.64 8.91
N VAL A 382 3.00 14.61 8.79
CA VAL A 382 2.12 13.86 9.70
C VAL A 382 2.26 12.35 9.46
N ALA A 383 2.29 11.88 8.21
CA ALA A 383 2.54 10.49 7.87
C ALA A 383 3.88 9.99 8.44
N ARG A 384 4.94 10.80 8.37
CA ARG A 384 6.22 10.51 9.04
C ARG A 384 6.03 10.29 10.55
N LYS A 385 5.23 11.11 11.22
CA LYS A 385 4.99 10.99 12.67
C LYS A 385 4.18 9.74 13.01
N ILE A 386 3.13 9.44 12.24
CA ILE A 386 2.36 8.20 12.36
C ILE A 386 3.25 6.98 12.17
N ALA A 387 4.11 6.97 11.14
CA ALA A 387 5.04 5.87 10.88
C ALA A 387 6.07 5.66 12.01
N VAL A 388 6.52 6.72 12.69
CA VAL A 388 7.39 6.61 13.88
C VAL A 388 6.66 5.96 15.04
N ILE A 389 5.40 6.34 15.26
CA ILE A 389 4.58 5.76 16.33
C ILE A 389 4.36 4.27 16.04
N PHE A 390 3.92 3.94 14.82
CA PHE A 390 3.77 2.56 14.36
C PHE A 390 5.05 1.75 14.60
N TYR A 391 6.20 2.22 14.13
CA TYR A 391 7.48 1.52 14.29
C TYR A 391 7.81 1.21 15.76
N ASN A 392 7.65 2.20 16.65
CA ASN A 392 7.96 2.01 18.07
C ASN A 392 6.94 1.12 18.78
N MET A 393 5.65 1.23 18.44
CA MET A 393 4.60 0.38 19.00
C MET A 393 4.82 -1.08 18.62
N VAL A 394 5.12 -1.38 17.35
CA VAL A 394 5.39 -2.75 16.90
C VAL A 394 6.70 -3.28 17.46
N LEU A 395 7.78 -2.48 17.45
CA LEU A 395 9.09 -2.90 17.95
C LEU A 395 9.06 -3.22 19.46
N LYS A 396 8.37 -2.38 20.25
CA LYS A 396 8.35 -2.49 21.72
C LYS A 396 7.15 -3.24 22.27
N LYS A 397 6.14 -3.53 21.43
CA LYS A 397 4.83 -4.06 21.84
C LYS A 397 4.16 -3.20 22.93
N GLU A 398 4.33 -1.89 22.83
CA GLU A 398 3.73 -0.92 23.77
C GLU A 398 2.39 -0.41 23.22
N ALA A 399 1.41 -0.22 24.12
CA ALA A 399 0.14 0.41 23.79
C ALA A 399 0.31 1.90 23.42
N TYR A 400 -0.64 2.44 22.66
CA TYR A 400 -0.59 3.83 22.24
C TYR A 400 -0.81 4.76 23.44
N ASN A 401 0.10 5.71 23.65
CA ASN A 401 -0.05 6.73 24.68
C ASN A 401 -0.29 8.10 24.05
N SER A 402 -1.55 8.54 24.07
CA SER A 402 -1.99 9.82 23.52
C SER A 402 -1.37 11.03 24.23
N ALA A 403 -1.05 10.92 25.53
CA ALA A 403 -0.45 12.01 26.32
C ALA A 403 0.93 12.41 25.80
N ARG A 404 1.72 11.46 25.27
CA ARG A 404 3.05 11.73 24.65
C ARG A 404 2.97 12.63 23.41
N ILE A 405 1.79 12.77 22.82
CA ILE A 405 1.55 13.47 21.54
C ILE A 405 0.80 14.78 21.76
N GLN A 406 0.24 14.99 22.95
CA GLN A 406 -0.48 16.20 23.28
C GLN A 406 0.41 17.43 23.09
N PRO A 407 -0.07 18.44 22.37
CA PRO A 407 0.67 19.67 22.23
C PRO A 407 0.72 20.40 23.57
N ASP A 408 1.91 20.84 23.96
CA ASP A 408 2.09 21.79 25.05
C ASP A 408 1.36 23.11 24.71
N LEU A 409 0.16 23.25 25.25
CA LEU A 409 -0.74 24.38 24.98
C LEU A 409 -0.16 25.70 25.49
N GLU A 410 0.59 25.66 26.59
CA GLU A 410 1.22 26.84 27.17
C GLU A 410 2.34 27.35 26.26
N LYS A 411 3.21 26.45 25.80
CA LYS A 411 4.26 26.79 24.84
C LYS A 411 3.69 27.26 23.50
N GLN A 412 2.54 26.75 23.08
CA GLN A 412 1.84 27.26 21.89
C GLN A 412 1.27 28.66 22.10
N LYS A 413 0.59 28.91 23.23
CA LYS A 413 0.09 30.23 23.61
C LYS A 413 1.25 31.24 23.68
N ALA A 414 2.34 30.90 24.36
CA ALA A 414 3.54 31.73 24.45
C ALA A 414 4.12 32.09 23.08
N LYS A 415 4.27 31.11 22.17
CA LYS A 415 4.72 31.36 20.79
C LYS A 415 3.76 32.25 20.00
N LYS A 416 2.45 32.08 20.18
CA LYS A 416 1.43 32.91 19.53
C LYS A 416 1.52 34.36 20.03
N ILE A 417 1.63 34.56 21.34
CA ILE A 417 1.81 35.87 21.95
C ILE A 417 3.08 36.54 21.42
N ALA A 418 4.22 35.82 21.43
CA ALA A 418 5.49 36.36 20.91
C ALA A 418 5.41 36.74 19.42
N ARG A 419 4.70 35.95 18.60
CA ARG A 419 4.48 36.29 17.18
C ARG A 419 3.63 37.55 17.04
N LEU A 420 2.52 37.64 17.78
CA LEU A 420 1.63 38.80 17.75
C LEU A 420 2.36 40.06 18.21
N GLN A 421 3.16 39.99 19.28
CA GLN A 421 3.98 41.10 19.75
C GLN A 421 4.95 41.58 18.67
N LYS A 422 5.60 40.65 17.95
CA LYS A 422 6.50 40.98 16.84
C LYS A 422 5.77 41.59 15.64
N GLU A 423 4.56 41.13 15.33
CA GLU A 423 3.72 41.68 14.25
C GLU A 423 3.19 43.08 14.61
N ALA A 424 2.75 43.28 15.85
CA ALA A 424 2.32 44.58 16.35
C ALA A 424 3.47 45.59 16.37
N ALA A 425 4.66 45.19 16.84
CA ALA A 425 5.84 46.06 16.84
C ALA A 425 6.24 46.53 15.43
N LYS A 426 6.09 45.68 14.40
CA LYS A 426 6.31 46.06 12.99
C LYS A 426 5.33 47.12 12.48
N LEU A 427 4.16 47.21 13.08
CA LEU A 427 3.10 48.16 12.75
C LEU A 427 3.09 49.38 13.69
N GLY A 428 4.05 49.50 14.61
CA GLY A 428 4.08 50.56 15.62
C GLY A 428 3.04 50.41 16.74
N LEU A 429 2.43 49.22 16.87
CA LEU A 429 1.41 48.92 17.87
C LEU A 429 1.99 48.16 19.07
N THR A 430 1.41 48.35 20.25
CA THR A 430 1.75 47.58 21.47
C THR A 430 0.59 46.69 21.89
N ILE A 431 0.90 45.45 22.28
CA ILE A 431 -0.11 44.50 22.75
C ILE A 431 -0.12 44.52 24.28
N GLN A 432 -1.25 44.90 24.85
CA GLN A 432 -1.51 44.77 26.28
C GLN A 432 -2.48 43.61 26.54
N LYS A 433 -2.33 42.96 27.69
CA LYS A 433 -3.26 41.92 28.12
C LYS A 433 -4.55 42.62 28.54
N ALA A 434 -5.69 42.16 28.03
CA ALA A 434 -6.98 42.65 28.51
C ALA A 434 -7.09 42.39 30.02
N ALA A 435 -7.57 43.40 30.76
CA ALA A 435 -7.76 43.36 32.21
C ALA A 435 -8.76 42.29 32.64
#